data_AF-A0A2E0NBW6-F1
#
_entry.id   AF-A0A2E0NBW6-F1
#
_cell.length_a   1.000
_cell.length_b   1.000
_cell.length_c   1.000
_cell.angle_alpha   90.00
_cell.angle_beta   90.00
_cell.angle_gamma   90.00
#
_symmetry.space_group_name_H-M   'P 1'
#
loop_
_entity.id
_entity.type
_entity.pdbx_description
1 polymer ?
#
loop_
_entity_poly.entity_id
_entity_poly.type
_entity_poly.pdbx_seq_one_letter_code
_entity_poly.pdbx_strand_id
1 'polypeptide(L)'
;MVVFTSIHNQCNIAIVNSLFCPSNKILSHFGGIMQPREIGPLFDDEETRYNKMRQIGNFVLFTSFGLFIFLPDVLIGIPCFLMVIGFLMISTSKNELGKLNNVSQFTVVQAGPNTNLTNPLMQVNNPQKIQPNTTFHGVWDSEWGEIKLIKNGIDVVGNFIGADLKGHVTGRKFFFDWVKADENLSGRGVLTIENGLLIGSWGHGESRDNGGPIKGTPQKDELKLVVNEPIKTSSLEETTTSEIPVTQVETIVKEEPKELDKIEQIKQAAQEKKEEMSEQIKEKMDEVEEKLPEEIKATDSFQEMKSTVEDTIENLDEKTEQVIEDVAVESSKQMEQVQEKVLLSLEDSLSKLNDTLERLDKAVMSKDRENIISELSGSQMNLNMTIDRIDNTIGYGIDEALRGGKTIVGNIEGVPHPVSIRVPKSMNDFASGLKKGQKIEQPATLSSFNSIRKMLEFVIN
;
A
#
# COMPACT_ATOMS: atom_id res chain seq x y z
N MET A 1 -12.61 14.59 -72.31
CA MET A 1 -13.64 13.57 -72.61
C MET A 1 -13.67 12.62 -71.40
N VAL A 2 -14.72 12.76 -70.57
CA VAL A 2 -15.31 11.81 -69.58
C VAL A 2 -14.33 11.14 -68.58
N VAL A 3 -14.16 11.48 -67.30
CA VAL A 3 -15.02 11.70 -66.09
C VAL A 3 -15.54 10.40 -65.40
N PHE A 4 -15.33 10.33 -64.06
CA PHE A 4 -15.92 9.46 -62.99
C PHE A 4 -15.36 8.03 -62.83
N THR A 5 -15.15 7.41 -61.65
CA THR A 5 -15.53 7.56 -60.21
C THR A 5 -14.58 6.61 -59.40
N SER A 6 -14.06 6.91 -58.20
CA SER A 6 -14.68 7.05 -56.86
C SER A 6 -14.98 5.73 -56.11
N ILE A 7 -14.36 5.58 -54.93
CA ILE A 7 -14.79 4.88 -53.69
C ILE A 7 -15.01 3.35 -53.74
N HIS A 8 -14.13 2.59 -53.07
CA HIS A 8 -14.51 1.41 -52.27
C HIS A 8 -13.35 0.99 -51.34
N ASN A 9 -13.23 1.62 -50.17
CA ASN A 9 -12.48 1.02 -49.06
C ASN A 9 -12.96 1.53 -47.69
N GLN A 10 -14.27 1.48 -47.44
CA GLN A 10 -14.88 1.61 -46.11
C GLN A 10 -16.23 0.87 -46.10
N CYS A 11 -16.20 -0.47 -46.14
CA CYS A 11 -17.39 -1.29 -45.88
C CYS A 11 -16.97 -2.74 -45.63
N ASN A 12 -16.41 -3.02 -44.45
CA ASN A 12 -16.34 -4.41 -43.95
C ASN A 12 -16.18 -4.55 -42.41
N ILE A 13 -16.26 -3.45 -41.64
CA ILE A 13 -16.13 -3.49 -40.17
C ILE A 13 -17.44 -3.11 -39.44
N ALA A 14 -18.55 -2.93 -40.16
CA ALA A 14 -19.84 -2.52 -39.56
C ALA A 14 -20.90 -3.62 -39.46
N ILE A 15 -20.67 -4.84 -39.94
CA ILE A 15 -21.73 -5.88 -40.03
C ILE A 15 -21.74 -6.85 -38.82
N VAL A 16 -20.72 -6.85 -37.94
CA VAL A 16 -20.67 -7.81 -36.83
C VAL A 16 -21.35 -7.30 -35.54
N ASN A 17 -21.67 -6.01 -35.42
CA ASN A 17 -22.22 -5.44 -34.19
C ASN A 17 -23.76 -5.30 -34.13
N SER A 18 -24.52 -5.82 -35.10
CA SER A 18 -25.98 -5.61 -35.16
C SER A 18 -26.87 -6.84 -34.87
N LEU A 19 -26.34 -7.92 -34.27
CA LEU A 19 -27.13 -9.15 -34.06
C LEU A 19 -27.46 -9.52 -32.60
N PHE A 20 -27.16 -8.69 -31.60
CA PHE A 20 -27.57 -8.96 -30.22
C PHE A 20 -28.12 -7.72 -29.50
N CYS A 21 -29.35 -7.35 -29.82
CA CYS A 21 -30.22 -6.54 -28.95
C CYS A 21 -31.67 -6.98 -29.12
N PRO A 22 -32.32 -7.60 -28.11
CA PRO A 22 -33.76 -7.77 -28.12
C PRO A 22 -34.42 -6.43 -27.79
N SER A 23 -35.20 -5.90 -28.74
CA SER A 23 -36.07 -4.74 -28.58
C SER A 23 -37.30 -5.11 -27.76
N ASN A 24 -37.43 -4.61 -26.52
CA ASN A 24 -38.70 -4.58 -25.80
C ASN A 24 -39.29 -3.16 -25.83
N LYS A 25 -40.28 -2.96 -26.70
CA LYS A 25 -41.26 -1.87 -26.59
C LYS A 25 -42.25 -2.25 -25.49
N ILE A 26 -42.41 -1.42 -24.46
CA ILE A 26 -43.59 -1.45 -23.61
C ILE A 26 -44.25 -0.07 -23.66
N LEU A 27 -45.51 -0.12 -24.09
CA LEU A 27 -46.47 0.97 -24.17
C LEU A 27 -47.01 1.26 -22.76
N SER A 28 -47.18 2.53 -22.45
CA SER A 28 -47.81 3.05 -21.23
C SER A 28 -49.31 2.73 -21.15
N HIS A 29 -49.76 2.14 -20.04
CA HIS A 29 -50.97 2.52 -19.26
C HIS A 29 -51.40 1.37 -18.33
N PHE A 30 -51.32 1.57 -17.01
CA PHE A 30 -52.44 1.53 -16.03
C PHE A 30 -51.88 1.48 -14.60
N GLY A 31 -52.49 2.28 -13.72
CA GLY A 31 -52.19 2.29 -12.29
C GLY A 31 -52.70 1.03 -11.59
N GLY A 32 -51.90 0.53 -10.66
CA GLY A 32 -52.23 -0.60 -9.79
C GLY A 32 -51.27 -0.63 -8.61
N ILE A 33 -51.83 -0.70 -7.42
CA ILE A 33 -51.20 -0.68 -6.10
C ILE A 33 -50.22 -1.87 -6.00
N MET A 34 -48.91 -1.61 -5.79
CA MET A 34 -47.90 -2.66 -5.61
C MET A 34 -47.71 -3.03 -4.14
N GLN A 35 -47.87 -4.33 -3.85
CA GLN A 35 -47.37 -5.00 -2.65
C GLN A 35 -45.85 -5.25 -2.75
N PRO A 36 -45.13 -5.37 -1.62
CA PRO A 36 -43.69 -5.61 -1.62
C PRO A 36 -43.35 -7.01 -2.17
N ARG A 37 -42.43 -7.04 -3.14
CA ARG A 37 -41.92 -8.26 -3.77
C ARG A 37 -40.63 -8.68 -3.08
N GLU A 38 -40.61 -9.89 -2.54
CA GLU A 38 -39.42 -10.52 -1.96
C GLU A 38 -38.30 -10.63 -3.00
N ILE A 39 -37.10 -10.17 -2.63
CA ILE A 39 -35.88 -10.30 -3.41
C ILE A 39 -35.22 -11.61 -2.98
N GLY A 40 -35.29 -12.63 -3.84
CA GLY A 40 -34.52 -13.86 -3.68
C GLY A 40 -33.02 -13.63 -3.94
N PRO A 41 -32.12 -14.40 -3.30
CA PRO A 41 -30.67 -14.22 -3.46
C PRO A 41 -30.22 -14.69 -4.85
N LEU A 42 -29.56 -13.80 -5.58
CA LEU A 42 -28.95 -14.04 -6.88
C LEU A 42 -27.48 -14.43 -6.69
N PHE A 43 -27.24 -15.65 -6.21
CA PHE A 43 -25.92 -16.28 -6.28
C PHE A 43 -26.04 -17.46 -7.24
N ASP A 44 -25.64 -17.26 -8.51
CA ASP A 44 -25.41 -18.37 -9.42
C ASP A 44 -24.18 -19.14 -8.89
N ASP A 45 -24.41 -20.38 -8.46
CA ASP A 45 -23.39 -21.31 -8.00
C ASP A 45 -22.26 -21.46 -9.03
N GLU A 46 -21.01 -21.37 -8.59
CA GLU A 46 -19.82 -21.40 -9.47
C GLU A 46 -19.77 -22.70 -10.29
N GLU A 47 -20.26 -23.81 -9.73
CA GLU A 47 -20.39 -25.08 -10.44
C GLU A 47 -21.30 -24.95 -11.68
N THR A 48 -22.41 -24.21 -11.55
CA THR A 48 -23.34 -23.93 -12.66
C THR A 48 -22.65 -23.13 -13.77
N ARG A 49 -21.80 -22.16 -13.40
CA ARG A 49 -21.04 -21.34 -14.37
C ARG A 49 -20.04 -22.18 -15.17
N TYR A 50 -19.27 -23.04 -14.51
CA TYR A 50 -18.28 -23.90 -15.19
C TYR A 50 -18.94 -24.99 -16.04
N ASN A 51 -20.06 -25.55 -15.58
CA ASN A 51 -20.86 -26.49 -16.38
C ASN A 51 -21.41 -25.83 -17.65
N LYS A 52 -21.88 -24.58 -17.56
CA LYS A 52 -22.32 -23.80 -18.73
C LYS A 52 -21.17 -23.50 -19.70
N MET A 53 -19.98 -23.17 -19.19
CA MET A 53 -18.80 -22.94 -20.02
C MET A 53 -18.36 -24.21 -20.77
N ARG A 54 -18.43 -25.37 -20.11
CA ARG A 54 -18.17 -26.68 -20.73
C ARG A 54 -19.20 -27.03 -21.82
N GLN A 55 -20.48 -26.74 -21.60
CA GLN A 55 -21.54 -26.93 -22.60
C GLN A 55 -21.31 -26.05 -23.84
N ILE A 56 -20.94 -24.78 -23.64
CA ILE A 56 -20.61 -23.86 -24.74
C ILE A 56 -19.39 -24.37 -25.51
N GLY A 57 -18.33 -24.78 -24.82
CA GLY A 57 -17.13 -25.34 -25.45
C GLY A 57 -17.44 -26.57 -26.32
N ASN A 58 -18.28 -27.48 -25.82
CA ASN A 58 -18.75 -28.64 -26.60
C ASN A 58 -19.54 -28.20 -27.85
N PHE A 59 -20.45 -27.24 -27.71
CA PHE A 59 -21.23 -26.73 -28.84
C PHE A 59 -20.34 -26.10 -29.93
N VAL A 60 -19.33 -25.32 -29.54
CA VAL A 60 -18.34 -24.74 -30.46
C VAL A 60 -17.54 -25.84 -31.18
N LEU A 61 -17.13 -26.90 -30.49
CA LEU A 61 -16.45 -28.03 -31.13
C LEU A 61 -17.33 -28.75 -32.16
N PHE A 62 -18.59 -29.05 -31.82
CA PHE A 62 -19.49 -29.75 -32.74
C PHE A 62 -19.84 -28.93 -33.97
N THR A 63 -20.11 -27.63 -33.80
CA THR A 63 -20.40 -26.71 -34.92
C THR A 63 -19.17 -26.53 -35.82
N SER A 64 -17.98 -26.44 -35.22
CA SER A 64 -16.72 -26.37 -35.94
C SER A 64 -16.46 -27.62 -36.79
N PHE A 65 -16.74 -28.82 -36.25
CA PHE A 65 -16.59 -30.07 -36.98
C PHE A 65 -17.59 -30.18 -38.14
N GLY A 66 -18.83 -29.72 -37.94
CA GLY A 66 -19.81 -29.63 -39.03
C GLY A 66 -19.36 -28.70 -40.15
N LEU A 67 -18.88 -27.50 -39.81
CA LEU A 67 -18.36 -26.53 -40.79
C LEU A 67 -17.17 -27.06 -41.59
N PHE A 68 -16.31 -27.87 -40.97
CA PHE A 68 -15.17 -28.50 -41.63
C PHE A 68 -15.59 -29.43 -42.78
N ILE A 69 -16.76 -30.05 -42.70
CA ILE A 69 -17.27 -30.99 -43.73
C ILE A 69 -17.86 -30.25 -44.94
N PHE A 70 -18.42 -29.05 -44.73
CA PHE A 70 -19.17 -28.33 -45.76
C PHE A 70 -18.45 -27.12 -46.37
N LEU A 71 -17.31 -26.70 -45.82
CA LEU A 71 -16.55 -25.58 -46.33
C LEU A 71 -15.55 -26.01 -47.41
N PRO A 72 -15.39 -25.25 -48.51
CA PRO A 72 -14.35 -25.49 -49.51
C PRO A 72 -12.95 -25.31 -48.88
N ASP A 73 -11.96 -26.03 -49.42
CA ASP A 73 -10.60 -26.15 -48.86
C ASP A 73 -9.91 -24.80 -48.55
N VAL A 74 -10.29 -23.73 -49.26
CA VAL A 74 -9.74 -22.38 -49.09
C VAL A 74 -10.15 -21.72 -47.76
N LEU A 75 -11.21 -22.23 -47.09
CA LEU A 75 -11.74 -21.69 -45.83
C LEU A 75 -11.47 -22.59 -44.61
N ILE A 76 -10.58 -23.58 -44.74
CA ILE A 76 -10.29 -24.57 -43.69
C ILE A 76 -9.73 -23.95 -42.40
N GLY A 77 -9.15 -22.74 -42.48
CA GLY A 77 -8.60 -22.04 -41.32
C GLY A 77 -9.64 -21.64 -40.27
N ILE A 78 -10.87 -21.32 -40.69
CA ILE A 78 -11.95 -20.90 -39.77
C ILE A 78 -12.39 -22.04 -38.83
N PRO A 79 -12.74 -23.25 -39.33
CA PRO A 79 -13.07 -24.36 -38.45
C PRO A 79 -11.86 -24.81 -37.62
N CYS A 80 -10.63 -24.80 -38.14
CA CYS A 80 -9.47 -25.12 -37.30
C CYS A 80 -9.32 -24.16 -36.10
N PHE A 81 -9.54 -22.87 -36.31
CA PHE A 81 -9.47 -21.87 -35.23
C PHE A 81 -10.59 -22.04 -34.18
N LEU A 82 -11.83 -22.26 -34.62
CA LEU A 82 -12.96 -22.51 -33.70
C LEU A 82 -12.76 -23.80 -32.89
N MET A 83 -12.14 -24.82 -33.47
CA MET A 83 -11.82 -26.07 -32.78
C MET A 83 -10.85 -25.83 -31.60
N VAL A 84 -9.81 -25.01 -31.81
CA VAL A 84 -8.85 -24.64 -30.75
C VAL A 84 -9.53 -23.88 -29.61
N ILE A 85 -10.42 -22.93 -29.92
CA ILE A 85 -11.19 -22.19 -28.91
C ILE A 85 -12.07 -23.15 -28.09
N GLY A 86 -12.77 -24.07 -28.75
CA GLY A 86 -13.60 -25.06 -28.06
C GLY A 86 -12.80 -25.95 -27.11
N PHE A 87 -11.61 -26.42 -27.54
CA PHE A 87 -10.70 -27.20 -26.69
C PHE A 87 -10.20 -26.42 -25.47
N LEU A 88 -9.81 -25.15 -25.65
CA LEU A 88 -9.37 -24.30 -24.56
C LEU A 88 -10.47 -24.12 -23.50
N MET A 89 -11.71 -23.82 -23.90
CA MET A 89 -12.84 -23.67 -22.97
C MET A 89 -13.13 -24.96 -22.16
N ILE A 90 -12.99 -26.14 -22.79
CA ILE A 90 -13.19 -27.43 -22.10
C ILE A 90 -12.02 -27.73 -21.17
N SER A 91 -10.79 -27.40 -21.57
CA SER A 91 -9.59 -27.62 -20.74
C SER A 91 -9.61 -26.74 -19.49
N THR A 92 -9.93 -25.45 -19.64
CA THR A 92 -10.01 -24.52 -18.51
C THR A 92 -11.12 -24.91 -17.54
N SER A 93 -12.32 -25.27 -18.04
CA SER A 93 -13.42 -25.68 -17.17
C SER A 93 -13.12 -26.98 -16.40
N LYS A 94 -12.42 -27.96 -17.00
CA LYS A 94 -12.00 -29.18 -16.30
C LYS A 94 -10.98 -28.91 -15.20
N ASN A 95 -10.01 -28.02 -15.45
CA ASN A 95 -8.98 -27.71 -14.47
C ASN A 95 -9.58 -27.02 -13.23
N GLU A 96 -10.52 -26.09 -13.44
CA GLU A 96 -11.19 -25.39 -12.32
C GLU A 96 -12.19 -26.30 -11.57
N LEU A 97 -12.95 -27.16 -12.26
CA LEU A 97 -13.78 -28.18 -11.57
C LEU A 97 -12.94 -29.16 -10.74
N GLY A 98 -11.74 -29.50 -11.22
CA GLY A 98 -10.82 -30.37 -10.49
C GLY A 98 -10.33 -29.75 -9.18
N LYS A 99 -10.14 -28.43 -9.15
CA LYS A 99 -9.80 -27.70 -7.92
C LYS A 99 -10.97 -27.68 -6.94
N LEU A 100 -12.20 -27.48 -7.39
CA LEU A 100 -13.40 -27.49 -6.54
C LEU A 100 -13.65 -28.86 -5.90
N ASN A 101 -13.43 -29.95 -6.64
CA ASN A 101 -13.60 -31.32 -6.12
C ASN A 101 -12.53 -31.73 -5.09
N ASN A 102 -11.38 -31.06 -5.04
CA ASN A 102 -10.36 -31.30 -4.02
C ASN A 102 -10.63 -30.57 -2.70
N VAL A 103 -11.57 -29.61 -2.68
CA VAL A 103 -11.91 -28.82 -1.48
C VAL A 103 -13.01 -29.51 -0.64
N SER A 104 -13.75 -30.47 -1.19
CA SER A 104 -14.94 -31.06 -0.54
C SER A 104 -14.70 -32.29 0.34
N GLN A 105 -13.45 -32.62 0.69
CA GLN A 105 -13.13 -33.66 1.67
C GLN A 105 -12.69 -33.06 3.02
N PHE A 106 -13.60 -32.39 3.73
CA PHE A 106 -13.45 -32.16 5.16
C PHE A 106 -14.61 -32.83 5.90
N THR A 107 -14.33 -34.01 6.47
CA THR A 107 -15.23 -34.71 7.39
C THR A 107 -15.19 -33.98 8.73
N VAL A 108 -16.28 -33.29 9.07
CA VAL A 108 -16.48 -32.75 10.43
C VAL A 108 -16.69 -33.93 11.38
N VAL A 109 -15.66 -34.29 12.13
CA VAL A 109 -15.79 -35.20 13.27
C VAL A 109 -16.37 -34.41 14.43
N GLN A 110 -17.64 -34.66 14.71
CA GLN A 110 -18.36 -34.13 15.85
C GLN A 110 -18.00 -34.97 17.09
N ALA A 111 -17.30 -34.38 18.05
CA ALA A 111 -17.13 -34.93 19.39
C ALA A 111 -17.39 -33.82 20.44
N GLY A 112 -18.46 -33.97 21.22
CA GLY A 112 -18.54 -33.38 22.57
C GLY A 112 -18.14 -34.43 23.62
N PRO A 113 -18.32 -34.19 24.94
CA PRO A 113 -18.84 -32.98 25.60
C PRO A 113 -18.01 -32.48 26.82
N ASN A 114 -18.35 -31.26 27.26
CA ASN A 114 -18.23 -30.71 28.62
C ASN A 114 -16.84 -30.58 29.30
N THR A 115 -16.36 -29.34 29.37
CA THR A 115 -15.82 -28.78 30.63
C THR A 115 -16.27 -27.33 30.77
N ASN A 116 -17.08 -27.07 31.80
CA ASN A 116 -17.38 -25.73 32.29
C ASN A 116 -16.10 -25.13 32.90
N LEU A 117 -15.49 -24.15 32.23
CA LEU A 117 -14.59 -23.20 32.88
C LEU A 117 -15.14 -21.79 32.60
N THR A 118 -15.62 -21.15 33.66
CA THR A 118 -15.92 -19.73 33.73
C THR A 118 -14.62 -18.94 33.58
N ASN A 119 -14.34 -18.48 32.37
CA ASN A 119 -13.31 -17.45 32.14
C ASN A 119 -13.89 -16.08 32.50
N PRO A 120 -13.18 -15.24 33.27
CA PRO A 120 -13.55 -13.84 33.42
C PRO A 120 -13.39 -13.14 32.06
N LEU A 121 -14.43 -12.41 31.67
CA LEU A 121 -14.49 -11.58 30.48
C LEU A 121 -13.42 -10.47 30.60
N MET A 122 -12.25 -10.66 30.00
CA MET A 122 -11.31 -9.56 29.78
C MET A 122 -11.92 -8.63 28.72
N GLN A 123 -12.39 -7.46 29.15
CA GLN A 123 -12.64 -6.34 28.25
C GLN A 123 -11.28 -5.81 27.78
N VAL A 124 -10.80 -6.32 26.64
CA VAL A 124 -9.72 -5.68 25.89
C VAL A 124 -10.35 -4.51 25.14
N ASN A 125 -10.16 -3.30 25.66
CA ASN A 125 -10.59 -2.07 25.02
C ASN A 125 -9.81 -1.88 23.71
N ASN A 126 -10.52 -2.06 22.59
CA ASN A 126 -10.17 -1.67 21.22
C ASN A 126 -8.92 -2.37 20.62
N PRO A 127 -9.02 -3.08 19.48
CA PRO A 127 -7.85 -3.67 18.83
C PRO A 127 -6.89 -2.56 18.38
N GLN A 128 -5.82 -2.33 19.15
CA GLN A 128 -4.81 -1.32 18.83
C GLN A 128 -4.16 -1.70 17.49
N LYS A 129 -4.33 -0.81 16.49
CA LYS A 129 -3.62 -0.89 15.23
C LYS A 129 -2.13 -0.80 15.54
N ILE A 130 -1.37 -1.85 15.24
CA ILE A 130 0.09 -1.86 15.40
C ILE A 130 0.64 -0.73 14.54
N GLN A 131 1.20 0.30 15.17
CA GLN A 131 1.84 1.38 14.43
C GLN A 131 3.23 0.91 13.99
N PRO A 132 3.70 1.32 12.80
CA PRO A 132 5.01 0.90 12.28
C PRO A 132 6.15 1.24 13.24
N ASN A 133 5.99 2.24 14.11
CA ASN A 133 7.04 2.72 15.02
C ASN A 133 6.98 2.16 16.44
N THR A 134 6.07 1.22 16.76
CA THR A 134 6.05 0.61 18.10
C THR A 134 7.05 -0.53 18.20
N THR A 135 7.90 -0.51 19.22
CA THR A 135 8.66 -1.68 19.64
C THR A 135 7.74 -2.59 20.44
N PHE A 136 7.78 -3.90 20.20
CA PHE A 136 7.13 -4.87 21.08
C PHE A 136 8.02 -6.10 21.26
N HIS A 137 7.89 -6.69 22.44
CA HIS A 137 8.44 -7.99 22.79
C HIS A 137 7.28 -8.87 23.25
N GLY A 138 7.26 -10.13 22.84
CA GLY A 138 6.31 -11.09 23.37
C GLY A 138 6.74 -12.52 23.19
N VAL A 139 6.21 -13.37 24.06
CA VAL A 139 6.34 -14.83 24.02
C VAL A 139 4.94 -15.42 23.90
N TRP A 140 4.75 -16.31 22.92
CA TRP A 140 3.49 -16.99 22.65
C TRP A 140 3.69 -18.50 22.68
N ASP A 141 2.82 -19.20 23.40
CA ASP A 141 2.71 -20.65 23.40
C ASP A 141 1.80 -21.08 22.25
N SER A 142 2.33 -21.80 21.27
CA SER A 142 1.57 -22.35 20.14
C SER A 142 1.48 -23.88 20.19
N GLU A 143 0.62 -24.45 19.35
CA GLU A 143 0.50 -25.92 19.19
C GLU A 143 1.80 -26.59 18.70
N TRP A 144 2.71 -25.81 18.13
CA TRP A 144 4.01 -26.28 17.62
C TRP A 144 5.16 -26.01 18.60
N GLY A 145 4.97 -25.11 19.56
CA GLY A 145 6.00 -24.70 20.52
C GLY A 145 5.97 -23.20 20.85
N GLU A 146 6.97 -22.78 21.63
CA GLU A 146 7.15 -21.39 22.05
C GLU A 146 7.66 -20.52 20.88
N ILE A 147 7.03 -19.36 20.69
CA ILE A 147 7.41 -18.34 19.71
C ILE A 147 7.82 -17.07 20.45
N LYS A 148 9.07 -16.62 20.27
CA LYS A 148 9.56 -15.34 20.78
C LYS A 148 9.69 -14.35 19.63
N LEU A 149 9.09 -13.17 19.74
CA LEU A 149 9.24 -12.10 18.75
C LEU A 149 9.67 -10.81 19.41
N ILE A 150 10.62 -10.13 18.77
CA ILE A 150 11.13 -8.82 19.13
C ILE A 150 11.00 -7.93 17.88
N LYS A 151 10.19 -6.88 17.97
CA LYS A 151 10.02 -5.87 16.92
C LYS A 151 10.84 -4.63 17.27
N ASN A 152 11.74 -4.27 16.35
CA ASN A 152 12.54 -3.04 16.41
C ASN A 152 12.24 -2.21 15.15
N GLY A 153 11.33 -1.25 15.27
CA GLY A 153 10.85 -0.46 14.13
C GLY A 153 10.08 -1.34 13.13
N ILE A 154 10.58 -1.47 11.90
CA ILE A 154 9.98 -2.32 10.86
C ILE A 154 10.46 -3.77 10.91
N ASP A 155 11.61 -4.02 11.55
CA ASP A 155 12.24 -5.34 11.58
C ASP A 155 11.69 -6.17 12.73
N VAL A 156 11.50 -7.45 12.47
CA VAL A 156 11.10 -8.45 13.47
C VAL A 156 12.11 -9.58 13.47
N VAL A 157 12.65 -9.86 14.64
CA VAL A 157 13.52 -11.01 14.88
C VAL A 157 12.90 -11.89 15.95
N GLY A 158 13.16 -13.19 15.90
CA GLY A 158 12.56 -14.11 16.84
C GLY A 158 13.16 -15.50 16.81
N ASN A 159 12.62 -16.38 17.64
CA ASN A 159 12.95 -17.80 17.63
C ASN A 159 11.67 -18.62 17.75
N PHE A 160 11.61 -19.72 17.00
CA PHE A 160 10.49 -20.66 17.00
C PHE A 160 11.03 -22.09 16.85
N ILE A 161 10.91 -22.90 17.91
CA ILE A 161 11.33 -24.32 17.92
C ILE A 161 12.80 -24.48 17.46
N GLY A 162 13.68 -23.57 17.89
CA GLY A 162 15.09 -23.58 17.53
C GLY A 162 15.39 -23.03 16.12
N ALA A 163 14.38 -22.59 15.36
CA ALA A 163 14.58 -21.83 14.13
C ALA A 163 14.65 -20.33 14.43
N ASP A 164 15.61 -19.64 13.84
CA ASP A 164 15.72 -18.20 13.91
C ASP A 164 14.78 -17.55 12.89
N LEU A 165 13.97 -16.60 13.36
CA LEU A 165 13.03 -15.85 12.55
C LEU A 165 13.61 -14.48 12.24
N LYS A 166 13.53 -14.05 10.97
CA LYS A 166 13.88 -12.69 10.55
C LYS A 166 12.89 -12.19 9.53
N GLY A 167 12.34 -11.01 9.74
CA GLY A 167 11.25 -10.51 8.93
C GLY A 167 10.99 -9.02 9.10
N HIS A 168 9.89 -8.57 8.52
CA HIS A 168 9.44 -7.19 8.61
C HIS A 168 7.91 -7.10 8.76
N VAL A 169 7.46 -5.94 9.24
CA VAL A 169 6.03 -5.64 9.45
C VAL A 169 5.49 -4.81 8.31
N THR A 170 4.42 -5.30 7.67
CA THR A 170 3.67 -4.55 6.65
C THR A 170 2.21 -4.49 7.06
N GLY A 171 1.79 -3.33 7.57
CA GLY A 171 0.44 -3.14 8.13
C GLY A 171 0.25 -3.96 9.41
N ARG A 172 -0.65 -4.95 9.37
CA ARG A 172 -0.93 -5.86 10.51
C ARG A 172 -0.20 -7.21 10.41
N LYS A 173 0.45 -7.45 9.28
CA LYS A 173 1.08 -8.74 8.96
C LYS A 173 2.59 -8.68 9.18
N PHE A 174 3.12 -9.75 9.75
CA PHE A 174 4.54 -9.99 9.93
C PHE A 174 4.97 -11.01 8.89
N PHE A 175 5.78 -10.59 7.92
CA PHE A 175 6.37 -11.49 6.93
C PHE A 175 7.76 -11.86 7.41
N PHE A 176 8.03 -13.14 7.56
CA PHE A 176 9.32 -13.61 8.07
C PHE A 176 9.86 -14.79 7.25
N ASP A 177 11.17 -14.84 7.14
CA ASP A 177 11.93 -16.01 6.77
C ASP A 177 12.39 -16.70 8.07
N TRP A 178 12.46 -18.02 8.05
CA TRP A 178 12.98 -18.81 9.18
C TRP A 178 14.09 -19.73 8.71
N VAL A 179 15.09 -19.93 9.57
CA VAL A 179 16.24 -20.81 9.31
C VAL A 179 16.52 -21.65 10.54
N LYS A 180 16.58 -22.97 10.35
CA LYS A 180 16.95 -23.94 11.38
C LYS A 180 18.29 -24.57 10.99
N ALA A 181 19.37 -24.03 11.53
CA ALA A 181 20.72 -24.28 11.04
C ALA A 181 21.22 -25.73 11.28
N ASP A 182 20.73 -26.38 12.32
CA ASP A 182 21.05 -27.77 12.68
C ASP A 182 20.49 -28.79 11.67
N GLU A 183 19.31 -28.51 11.11
CA GLU A 183 18.62 -29.39 10.17
C GLU A 183 18.76 -28.93 8.71
N ASN A 184 19.44 -27.81 8.46
CA ASN A 184 19.53 -27.17 7.15
C ASN A 184 18.15 -26.96 6.50
N LEU A 185 17.18 -26.58 7.33
CA LEU A 185 15.81 -26.29 6.91
C LEU A 185 15.59 -24.78 6.92
N SER A 186 14.82 -24.30 5.97
CA SER A 186 14.40 -22.92 5.91
C SER A 186 13.01 -22.80 5.31
N GLY A 187 12.38 -21.65 5.54
CA GLY A 187 11.12 -21.36 4.92
C GLY A 187 10.61 -19.97 5.20
N ARG A 188 9.33 -19.74 4.93
CA ARG A 188 8.67 -18.44 5.11
C ARG A 188 7.38 -18.57 5.88
N GLY A 189 6.93 -17.48 6.46
CA GLY A 189 5.62 -17.45 7.09
C GLY A 189 5.03 -16.05 7.17
N VAL A 190 3.78 -16.03 7.60
CA VAL A 190 3.02 -14.81 7.86
C VAL A 190 2.34 -14.93 9.21
N LEU A 191 2.62 -14.01 10.12
CA LEU A 191 1.92 -13.90 11.41
C LEU A 191 1.11 -12.61 11.47
N THR A 192 0.15 -12.53 12.39
CA THR A 192 -0.66 -11.36 12.73
C THR A 192 -0.99 -11.46 14.21
N ILE A 193 -1.02 -10.33 14.92
CA ILE A 193 -1.46 -10.30 16.32
C ILE A 193 -2.88 -9.75 16.34
N GLU A 194 -3.84 -10.57 16.76
CA GLU A 194 -5.26 -10.21 16.88
C GLU A 194 -5.73 -10.47 18.30
N ASN A 195 -6.17 -9.42 19.00
CA ASN A 195 -6.65 -9.52 20.38
C ASN A 195 -5.64 -10.18 21.34
N GLY A 196 -4.34 -9.93 21.11
CA GLY A 196 -3.23 -10.54 21.86
C GLY A 196 -2.85 -11.96 21.42
N LEU A 197 -3.66 -12.60 20.58
CA LEU A 197 -3.37 -13.91 20.00
C LEU A 197 -2.48 -13.77 18.76
N LEU A 198 -1.45 -14.59 18.68
CA LEU A 198 -0.59 -14.68 17.50
C LEU A 198 -1.19 -15.69 16.53
N ILE A 199 -1.68 -15.26 15.38
CA ILE A 199 -2.28 -16.12 14.37
C ILE A 199 -1.54 -16.03 13.05
N GLY A 200 -1.46 -17.11 12.29
CA GLY A 200 -0.80 -17.06 10.99
C GLY A 200 -0.58 -18.43 10.36
N SER A 201 0.41 -18.48 9.48
CA SER A 201 0.87 -19.72 8.84
C SER A 201 2.37 -19.67 8.60
N TRP A 202 2.96 -20.85 8.45
CA TRP A 202 4.34 -21.01 8.04
C TRP A 202 4.43 -22.07 6.94
N GLY A 203 5.55 -22.07 6.22
CA GLY A 203 5.85 -23.04 5.17
C GLY A 203 7.34 -23.23 4.98
N HIS A 204 7.68 -24.26 4.21
CA HIS A 204 9.03 -24.68 3.84
C HIS A 204 9.42 -24.09 2.48
N GLY A 205 10.69 -23.72 2.34
CA GLY A 205 11.22 -23.09 1.14
C GLY A 205 10.52 -21.75 0.84
N GLU A 206 9.99 -21.60 -0.36
CA GLU A 206 9.33 -20.35 -0.79
C GLU A 206 7.83 -20.27 -0.39
N SER A 207 7.23 -21.37 0.09
CA SER A 207 5.83 -21.39 0.53
C SER A 207 5.68 -20.76 1.91
N ARG A 208 4.54 -20.09 2.13
CA ARG A 208 4.18 -19.40 3.37
C ARG A 208 3.18 -20.16 4.25
N ASP A 209 2.68 -21.29 3.77
CA ASP A 209 1.49 -21.94 4.31
C ASP A 209 1.50 -23.47 4.29
N ASN A 210 2.43 -24.11 3.57
CA ASN A 210 2.50 -25.57 3.50
C ASN A 210 3.02 -26.26 4.78
N GLY A 211 3.46 -25.50 5.79
CA GLY A 211 3.85 -25.98 7.12
C GLY A 211 2.69 -26.01 8.11
N GLY A 212 1.58 -25.32 7.79
CA GLY A 212 0.36 -25.31 8.58
C GLY A 212 0.06 -23.98 9.27
N PRO A 213 -1.11 -23.88 9.92
CA PRO A 213 -1.50 -22.71 10.68
C PRO A 213 -0.69 -22.60 11.99
N ILE A 214 -0.54 -21.37 12.48
CA ILE A 214 0.02 -21.06 13.80
C ILE A 214 -1.06 -20.35 14.60
N LYS A 215 -1.29 -20.81 15.83
CA LYS A 215 -2.10 -20.13 16.84
C LYS A 215 -1.34 -20.13 18.15
N GLY A 216 -0.87 -18.96 18.56
CA GLY A 216 -0.12 -18.72 19.79
C GLY A 216 -0.94 -17.92 20.80
N THR A 217 -1.00 -18.39 22.04
CA THR A 217 -1.54 -17.64 23.17
C THR A 217 -0.41 -16.96 23.94
N PRO A 218 -0.55 -15.67 24.31
CA PRO A 218 0.51 -14.95 25.02
C PRO A 218 0.77 -15.59 26.39
N GLN A 219 2.04 -15.74 26.76
CA GLN A 219 2.43 -16.31 28.03
C GLN A 219 2.11 -15.32 29.18
N LYS A 220 1.38 -15.80 30.20
CA LYS A 220 0.68 -14.97 31.19
C LYS A 220 1.61 -14.11 32.06
N ASP A 221 2.86 -14.51 32.22
CA ASP A 221 3.81 -13.86 33.14
C ASP A 221 4.56 -12.67 32.52
N GLU A 222 4.37 -12.39 31.23
CA GLU A 222 4.92 -11.22 30.52
C GLU A 222 3.84 -10.24 30.04
N LEU A 223 2.63 -10.26 30.62
CA LEU A 223 1.50 -9.38 30.25
C LEU A 223 1.74 -7.87 30.44
N LYS A 224 2.97 -7.44 30.76
CA LYS A 224 3.44 -6.10 30.39
C LYS A 224 3.86 -6.13 28.93
N LEU A 225 2.88 -6.17 28.02
CA LEU A 225 3.07 -5.62 26.68
C LEU A 225 3.42 -4.14 26.88
N VAL A 226 4.72 -3.84 27.03
CA VAL A 226 5.23 -2.48 27.09
C VAL A 226 5.14 -1.92 25.68
N VAL A 227 3.93 -1.54 25.29
CA VAL A 227 3.73 -0.56 24.23
C VAL A 227 4.12 0.76 24.89
N ASN A 228 5.35 1.23 24.65
CA ASN A 228 5.80 2.51 25.18
C ASN A 228 4.74 3.57 24.87
N GLU A 229 4.07 4.09 25.90
CA GLU A 229 3.21 5.27 25.75
C GLU A 229 4.11 6.43 25.30
N PRO A 230 3.63 7.31 24.39
CA PRO A 230 4.36 8.53 24.07
C PRO A 230 4.57 9.32 25.37
N ILE A 231 5.83 9.65 25.64
CA ILE A 231 6.30 10.33 26.85
C ILE A 231 5.41 11.54 27.14
N LYS A 232 4.54 11.43 28.15
CA LYS A 232 3.88 12.57 28.77
C LYS A 232 4.83 13.16 29.80
N THR A 233 5.38 14.32 29.48
CA THR A 233 6.00 15.24 30.43
C THR A 233 4.92 15.82 31.36
N SER A 234 4.92 15.43 32.64
CA SER A 234 4.35 16.22 33.73
C SER A 234 5.13 15.94 35.02
N SER A 235 5.97 16.90 35.40
CA SER A 235 5.78 17.76 36.58
C SER A 235 6.05 17.06 37.92
N LEU A 236 7.22 17.38 38.45
CA LEU A 236 7.67 17.27 39.81
C LEU A 236 6.67 17.95 40.76
N GLU A 237 6.12 17.24 41.75
CA GLU A 237 5.63 17.84 42.98
C GLU A 237 6.16 17.03 44.17
N GLU A 238 6.89 17.72 45.04
CA GLU A 238 7.33 17.27 46.34
C GLU A 238 6.15 17.13 47.31
N THR A 239 6.13 16.08 48.12
CA THR A 239 5.66 16.23 49.51
C THR A 239 6.31 15.20 50.44
N THR A 240 6.97 15.73 51.46
CA THR A 240 7.61 15.12 52.64
C THR A 240 6.66 14.32 53.56
N THR A 241 7.16 13.26 54.23
CA THR A 241 7.35 13.14 55.72
C THR A 241 7.42 11.69 56.24
N SER A 242 8.53 11.36 56.94
CA SER A 242 8.75 10.36 58.04
C SER A 242 8.65 8.84 57.75
N GLU A 243 9.46 7.90 58.27
CA GLU A 243 10.34 7.79 59.46
C GLU A 243 11.60 6.91 59.23
N ILE A 244 12.61 7.17 60.09
CA ILE A 244 13.97 6.60 60.30
C ILE A 244 13.85 5.21 61.05
N PRO A 245 14.79 4.22 61.03
CA PRO A 245 16.22 4.39 61.32
C PRO A 245 17.32 3.57 60.60
N VAL A 246 18.42 4.29 60.34
CA VAL A 246 19.82 4.04 60.73
C VAL A 246 20.53 2.78 60.20
N THR A 247 21.56 2.98 59.36
CA THR A 247 22.96 2.61 59.67
C THR A 247 23.92 3.46 58.82
N GLN A 248 24.95 3.97 59.48
CA GLN A 248 26.00 4.89 59.02
C GLN A 248 26.97 4.23 58.01
N VAL A 249 27.43 4.97 56.99
CA VAL A 249 28.86 5.00 56.59
C VAL A 249 29.20 6.40 56.04
N GLU A 250 30.36 6.87 56.49
CA GLU A 250 31.01 8.17 56.37
C GLU A 250 31.63 8.46 54.98
N THR A 251 31.60 9.74 54.60
CA THR A 251 32.58 10.50 53.77
C THR A 251 32.88 10.08 52.33
N ILE A 252 32.70 11.03 51.39
CA ILE A 252 33.77 11.80 50.73
C ILE A 252 33.09 12.93 49.90
N VAL A 253 33.40 14.18 50.25
CA VAL A 253 33.18 15.35 49.40
C VAL A 253 34.36 15.44 48.44
N LYS A 254 34.09 15.45 47.12
CA LYS A 254 35.05 15.92 46.12
C LYS A 254 34.34 16.46 44.88
N GLU A 255 34.36 17.78 44.79
CA GLU A 255 34.28 18.67 43.61
C GLU A 255 33.71 18.12 42.29
N GLU A 256 32.61 18.73 41.87
CA GLU A 256 32.09 18.66 40.51
C GLU A 256 32.11 20.06 39.86
N PRO A 257 33.05 20.32 38.93
CA PRO A 257 32.93 21.46 38.01
C PRO A 257 33.16 21.05 36.53
N LYS A 258 32.80 19.82 36.11
CA LYS A 258 33.14 19.29 34.77
C LYS A 258 32.00 19.23 33.74
N GLU A 259 30.76 19.54 34.11
CA GLU A 259 29.65 19.49 33.15
C GLU A 259 29.46 20.77 32.34
N LEU A 260 29.84 21.94 32.88
CA LEU A 260 29.62 23.22 32.20
C LEU A 260 30.46 23.37 30.92
N ASP A 261 31.72 22.91 30.94
CA ASP A 261 32.63 22.96 29.78
C ASP A 261 32.15 22.13 28.59
N LYS A 262 31.43 21.03 28.83
CA LYS A 262 30.93 20.16 27.75
C LYS A 262 29.77 20.81 27.01
N ILE A 263 28.90 21.50 27.73
CA ILE A 263 27.75 22.21 27.13
C ILE A 263 28.26 23.36 26.26
N GLU A 264 29.29 24.07 26.72
CA GLU A 264 29.89 25.17 25.96
C GLU A 264 30.62 24.68 24.70
N GLN A 265 31.31 23.52 24.77
CA GLN A 265 31.90 22.87 23.60
C GLN A 265 30.84 22.41 22.58
N ILE A 266 29.69 21.90 23.05
CA ILE A 266 28.60 21.47 22.17
C ILE A 266 27.94 22.67 21.49
N LYS A 267 27.76 23.79 22.20
CA LYS A 267 27.27 25.05 21.61
C LYS A 267 28.22 25.58 20.54
N GLN A 268 29.53 25.58 20.81
CA GLN A 268 30.53 25.99 19.84
C GLN A 268 30.55 25.09 18.60
N ALA A 269 30.52 23.77 18.77
CA ALA A 269 30.50 22.82 17.65
C ALA A 269 29.21 22.91 16.81
N ALA A 270 28.06 23.17 17.43
CA ALA A 270 26.79 23.38 16.72
C ALA A 270 26.82 24.69 15.90
N GLN A 271 27.43 25.73 16.45
CA GLN A 271 27.58 27.02 15.77
C GLN A 271 28.57 26.93 14.60
N GLU A 272 29.71 26.27 14.79
CA GLU A 272 30.70 26.03 13.73
C GLU A 272 30.12 25.22 12.57
N LYS A 273 29.35 24.15 12.86
CA LYS A 273 28.69 23.33 11.82
C LYS A 273 27.59 24.09 11.08
N LYS A 274 26.93 25.05 11.74
CA LYS A 274 25.93 25.93 11.13
C LYS A 274 26.59 26.92 10.17
N GLU A 275 27.69 27.54 10.58
CA GLU A 275 28.49 28.43 9.73
C GLU A 275 29.02 27.68 8.50
N GLU A 276 29.55 26.47 8.70
CA GLU A 276 30.03 25.61 7.60
C GLU A 276 28.90 25.28 6.60
N MET A 277 27.70 24.96 7.09
CA MET A 277 26.56 24.66 6.22
C MET A 277 26.07 25.89 5.45
N SER A 278 26.05 27.06 6.11
CA SER A 278 25.70 28.33 5.47
C SER A 278 26.69 28.68 4.36
N GLU A 279 27.99 28.50 4.60
CA GLU A 279 29.03 28.69 3.60
C GLU A 279 28.89 27.71 2.43
N GLN A 280 28.62 26.42 2.67
CA GLN A 280 28.40 25.44 1.61
C GLN A 280 27.17 25.76 0.73
N ILE A 281 26.09 26.28 1.33
CA ILE A 281 24.89 26.69 0.59
C ILE A 281 25.21 27.91 -0.28
N LYS A 282 25.94 28.88 0.27
CA LYS A 282 26.36 30.08 -0.45
C LYS A 282 27.30 29.75 -1.62
N GLU A 283 28.29 28.90 -1.39
CA GLU A 283 29.23 28.44 -2.42
C GLU A 283 28.50 27.72 -3.57
N LYS A 284 27.54 26.84 -3.25
CA LYS A 284 26.74 26.17 -4.27
C LYS A 284 25.81 27.12 -5.03
N MET A 285 25.28 28.14 -4.36
CA MET A 285 24.46 29.15 -5.01
C MET A 285 25.29 29.98 -5.99
N ASP A 286 26.49 30.39 -5.59
CA ASP A 286 27.43 31.11 -6.46
C ASP A 286 27.87 30.26 -7.65
N GLU A 287 28.11 28.95 -7.46
CA GLU A 287 28.45 28.01 -8.54
C GLU A 287 27.28 27.83 -9.54
N VAL A 288 26.04 27.77 -9.04
CA VAL A 288 24.83 27.71 -9.88
C VAL A 288 24.64 29.03 -10.64
N GLU A 289 24.88 30.17 -9.98
CA GLU A 289 24.81 31.48 -10.62
C GLU A 289 25.88 31.63 -11.71
N GLU A 290 27.11 31.15 -11.50
CA GLU A 290 28.17 31.22 -12.51
C GLU A 290 27.86 30.37 -13.75
N LYS A 291 27.27 29.19 -13.57
CA LYS A 291 26.95 28.24 -14.67
C LYS A 291 25.74 28.63 -15.51
N LEU A 292 24.93 29.59 -15.07
CA LEU A 292 23.75 30.04 -15.81
C LEU A 292 24.11 31.07 -16.89
N PRO A 293 23.49 31.01 -18.09
CA PRO A 293 23.65 32.03 -19.11
C PRO A 293 23.04 33.38 -18.65
N GLU A 294 23.65 34.50 -19.04
CA GLU A 294 23.27 35.85 -18.58
C GLU A 294 21.79 36.22 -18.84
N GLU A 295 21.17 35.66 -19.88
CA GLU A 295 19.74 35.84 -20.17
C GLU A 295 18.81 35.27 -19.08
N ILE A 296 19.23 34.20 -18.38
CA ILE A 296 18.45 33.60 -17.30
C ILE A 296 18.67 34.34 -15.98
N LYS A 297 19.89 34.86 -15.73
CA LYS A 297 20.22 35.63 -14.52
C LYS A 297 19.38 36.91 -14.38
N ALA A 298 18.96 37.49 -15.51
CA ALA A 298 18.14 38.70 -15.57
C ALA A 298 16.63 38.46 -15.46
N THR A 299 16.17 37.22 -15.32
CA THR A 299 14.73 36.94 -15.17
C THR A 299 14.26 37.18 -13.74
N ASP A 300 13.10 37.83 -13.59
CA ASP A 300 12.50 38.12 -12.28
C ASP A 300 12.32 36.86 -11.42
N SER A 301 12.07 35.71 -12.06
CA SER A 301 11.94 34.42 -11.39
C SER A 301 13.24 33.91 -10.76
N PHE A 302 14.40 34.26 -11.31
CA PHE A 302 15.70 33.89 -10.73
C PHE A 302 16.08 34.83 -9.58
N GLN A 303 15.76 36.12 -9.72
CA GLN A 303 15.97 37.11 -8.64
C GLN A 303 15.07 36.83 -7.43
N GLU A 304 13.81 36.45 -7.64
CA GLU A 304 12.89 36.04 -6.56
C GLU A 304 13.34 34.73 -5.89
N MET A 305 13.90 33.80 -6.66
CA MET A 305 14.50 32.58 -6.11
C MET A 305 15.74 32.88 -5.27
N LYS A 306 16.61 33.79 -5.74
CA LYS A 306 17.80 34.22 -5.01
C LYS A 306 17.44 34.92 -3.70
N SER A 307 16.49 35.87 -3.73
CA SER A 307 16.03 36.53 -2.50
C SER A 307 15.36 35.56 -1.54
N THR A 308 14.58 34.59 -2.03
CA THR A 308 13.95 33.57 -1.18
C THR A 308 14.98 32.70 -0.48
N VAL A 309 16.08 32.36 -1.16
CA VAL A 309 17.19 31.58 -0.56
C VAL A 309 17.93 32.42 0.48
N GLU A 310 18.23 33.68 0.20
CA GLU A 310 18.86 34.62 1.14
C GLU A 310 17.98 34.84 2.40
N ASP A 311 16.68 35.07 2.22
CA ASP A 311 15.70 35.20 3.32
C ASP A 311 15.57 33.90 4.14
N THR A 312 15.71 32.73 3.50
CA THR A 312 15.68 31.44 4.18
C THR A 312 16.93 31.22 5.03
N ILE A 313 18.09 31.71 4.57
CA ILE A 313 19.36 31.66 5.33
C ILE A 313 19.26 32.56 6.56
N GLU A 314 18.74 33.79 6.41
CA GLU A 314 18.59 34.73 7.53
C GLU A 314 17.56 34.26 8.57
N ASN A 315 16.46 33.65 8.12
CA ASN A 315 15.49 33.00 9.02
C ASN A 315 16.04 31.73 9.69
N LEU A 316 16.97 31.02 9.03
CA LEU A 316 17.69 29.91 9.67
C LEU A 316 18.56 30.44 10.81
N ASP A 317 19.15 31.62 10.66
CA ASP A 317 20.00 32.22 11.67
C ASP A 317 19.23 32.59 12.94
N GLU A 318 18.11 33.31 12.81
CA GLU A 318 17.25 33.71 13.95
C GLU A 318 16.58 32.52 14.63
N LYS A 319 16.08 31.54 13.84
CA LYS A 319 15.38 30.37 14.40
C LYS A 319 16.33 29.42 15.12
N THR A 320 17.63 29.46 14.81
CA THR A 320 18.63 28.61 15.46
C THR A 320 19.07 29.19 16.80
N GLU A 321 19.18 30.52 16.93
CA GLU A 321 19.45 31.16 18.24
C GLU A 321 18.33 30.88 19.26
N GLN A 322 17.08 30.83 18.80
CA GLN A 322 15.93 30.53 19.65
C GLN A 322 15.81 29.05 20.06
N VAL A 323 16.44 28.14 19.31
CA VAL A 323 16.42 26.68 19.58
C VAL A 323 17.63 26.23 20.42
N ILE A 324 18.73 26.99 20.42
CA ILE A 324 19.93 26.70 21.22
C ILE A 324 19.70 26.88 22.73
N GLU A 325 18.72 27.70 23.14
CA GLU A 325 18.39 27.90 24.56
C GLU A 325 17.53 26.75 25.14
N ASP A 326 16.72 26.08 24.31
CA ASP A 326 15.78 25.03 24.75
C ASP A 326 16.26 23.59 24.48
N VAL A 327 17.28 23.36 23.63
CA VAL A 327 17.63 22.00 23.13
C VAL A 327 19.12 21.70 23.21
N ALA A 328 19.74 21.88 24.38
CA ALA A 328 21.16 21.53 24.56
C ALA A 328 21.43 20.05 24.94
N VAL A 329 20.43 19.15 25.00
CA VAL A 329 20.67 17.79 25.54
C VAL A 329 20.36 16.60 24.61
N GLU A 330 19.52 16.66 23.56
CA GLU A 330 19.09 15.39 22.91
C GLU A 330 19.08 15.32 21.36
N SER A 331 19.25 16.40 20.58
CA SER A 331 18.73 16.42 19.20
C SER A 331 19.72 16.68 18.04
N SER A 332 20.88 16.01 17.97
CA SER A 332 21.74 16.09 16.77
C SER A 332 21.94 14.79 16.00
N LYS A 333 21.67 13.61 16.57
CA LYS A 333 21.83 12.31 15.86
C LYS A 333 20.54 11.74 15.26
N GLN A 334 19.37 12.07 15.80
CA GLN A 334 18.10 11.49 15.34
C GLN A 334 17.51 12.19 14.10
N MET A 335 17.85 13.46 13.86
CA MET A 335 17.27 14.25 12.76
C MET A 335 17.88 13.91 11.39
N GLU A 336 19.18 13.59 11.36
CA GLU A 336 19.93 13.22 10.14
C GLU A 336 19.49 11.84 9.60
N GLN A 337 19.27 10.86 10.49
CA GLN A 337 18.78 9.52 10.12
C GLN A 337 17.32 9.50 9.62
N VAL A 338 16.46 10.40 10.13
CA VAL A 338 15.07 10.48 9.68
C VAL A 338 14.97 11.15 8.32
N GLN A 339 15.78 12.18 8.05
CA GLN A 339 15.76 12.88 6.76
C GLN A 339 16.29 12.01 5.61
N GLU A 340 17.40 11.29 5.80
CA GLU A 340 17.95 10.40 4.77
C GLU A 340 17.00 9.25 4.43
N LYS A 341 16.33 8.67 5.44
CA LYS A 341 15.37 7.58 5.25
C LYS A 341 14.09 8.01 4.52
N VAL A 342 13.62 9.24 4.75
CA VAL A 342 12.44 9.80 4.06
C VAL A 342 12.77 10.10 2.59
N LEU A 343 13.95 10.68 2.31
CA LEU A 343 14.40 10.93 0.94
C LEU A 343 14.58 9.64 0.13
N LEU A 344 15.26 8.63 0.70
CA LEU A 344 15.43 7.33 0.04
C LEU A 344 14.09 6.63 -0.24
N SER A 345 13.14 6.70 0.69
CA SER A 345 11.80 6.12 0.49
C SER A 345 10.99 6.82 -0.61
N LEU A 346 11.21 8.11 -0.83
CA LEU A 346 10.53 8.89 -1.87
C LEU A 346 11.12 8.57 -3.25
N GLU A 347 12.46 8.52 -3.36
CA GLU A 347 13.17 8.18 -4.58
C GLU A 347 12.85 6.75 -5.07
N ASP A 348 12.77 5.80 -4.15
CA ASP A 348 12.34 4.42 -4.42
C ASP A 348 10.88 4.34 -4.89
N SER A 349 10.01 5.24 -4.42
CA SER A 349 8.61 5.28 -4.82
C SER A 349 8.45 5.90 -6.22
N LEU A 350 9.22 6.96 -6.51
CA LEU A 350 9.23 7.62 -7.81
C LEU A 350 9.82 6.74 -8.91
N SER A 351 10.95 6.06 -8.64
CA SER A 351 11.55 5.12 -9.58
C SER A 351 10.60 3.96 -9.91
N LYS A 352 9.99 3.33 -8.91
CA LYS A 352 8.96 2.30 -9.13
C LYS A 352 7.80 2.80 -9.96
N LEU A 353 7.32 4.02 -9.72
CA LEU A 353 6.19 4.59 -10.46
C LEU A 353 6.56 4.86 -11.92
N ASN A 354 7.78 5.33 -12.19
CA ASN A 354 8.27 5.56 -13.54
C ASN A 354 8.43 4.24 -14.33
N ASP A 355 9.03 3.22 -13.71
CA ASP A 355 9.17 1.87 -14.29
C ASP A 355 7.80 1.25 -14.63
N THR A 356 6.84 1.42 -13.71
CA THR A 356 5.46 0.96 -13.91
C THR A 356 4.83 1.62 -15.11
N LEU A 357 5.02 2.92 -15.22
CA LEU A 357 4.45 3.71 -16.30
C LEU A 357 5.05 3.32 -17.66
N GLU A 358 6.36 3.07 -17.72
CA GLU A 358 7.00 2.56 -18.93
C GLU A 358 6.46 1.18 -19.33
N ARG A 359 6.27 0.28 -18.35
CA ARG A 359 5.65 -1.04 -18.57
C ARG A 359 4.20 -0.92 -19.05
N LEU A 360 3.42 0.01 -18.48
CA LEU A 360 2.03 0.26 -18.86
C LEU A 360 1.90 0.86 -20.26
N ASP A 361 2.85 1.69 -20.66
CA ASP A 361 2.88 2.28 -22.00
C ASP A 361 3.20 1.23 -23.07
N LYS A 362 4.14 0.32 -22.77
CA LYS A 362 4.51 -0.82 -23.62
C LYS A 362 3.43 -1.91 -23.68
N ALA A 363 2.60 -2.03 -22.64
CA ALA A 363 1.56 -3.04 -22.59
C ALA A 363 0.43 -2.73 -23.59
N VAL A 364 0.28 -3.59 -24.60
CA VAL A 364 -0.74 -3.45 -25.65
C VAL A 364 -2.10 -4.01 -25.17
N MET A 365 -2.08 -5.12 -24.42
CA MET A 365 -3.29 -5.83 -23.98
C MET A 365 -3.80 -5.29 -22.64
N SER A 366 -5.13 -5.20 -22.47
CA SER A 366 -5.74 -4.74 -21.22
C SER A 366 -5.39 -5.63 -20.03
N LYS A 367 -5.29 -6.94 -20.24
CA LYS A 367 -4.94 -7.91 -19.19
C LYS A 367 -3.52 -7.73 -18.67
N ASP A 368 -2.57 -7.40 -19.54
CA ASP A 368 -1.19 -7.12 -19.13
C ASP A 368 -1.13 -5.87 -18.26
N ARG A 369 -1.93 -4.84 -18.61
CA ARG A 369 -2.06 -3.63 -17.79
C ARG A 369 -2.67 -3.93 -16.42
N GLU A 370 -3.71 -4.75 -16.35
CA GLU A 370 -4.30 -5.19 -15.08
C GLU A 370 -3.29 -5.96 -14.22
N ASN A 371 -2.46 -6.82 -14.83
CA ASN A 371 -1.40 -7.53 -14.12
C ASN A 371 -0.35 -6.55 -13.56
N ILE A 372 0.12 -5.60 -14.37
CA ILE A 372 1.09 -4.59 -13.93
C ILE A 372 0.53 -3.71 -12.81
N ILE A 373 -0.74 -3.29 -12.92
CA ILE A 373 -1.41 -2.50 -11.87
C ILE A 373 -1.58 -3.35 -10.61
N SER A 374 -1.93 -4.64 -10.73
CA SER A 374 -2.17 -5.48 -9.57
C SER A 374 -0.91 -5.79 -8.75
N GLU A 375 0.28 -5.81 -9.38
CA GLU A 375 1.58 -5.86 -8.69
C GLU A 375 1.76 -4.70 -7.70
N LEU A 376 1.13 -3.55 -7.95
CA LEU A 376 1.27 -2.32 -7.16
C LEU A 376 -0.01 -1.95 -6.41
N SER A 377 -1.13 -2.55 -6.79
CA SER A 377 -2.41 -2.39 -6.12
C SER A 377 -2.29 -2.83 -4.67
N GLY A 378 -2.66 -1.95 -3.74
CA GLY A 378 -2.55 -2.18 -2.30
C GLY A 378 -1.28 -1.61 -1.63
N SER A 379 -0.29 -1.13 -2.40
CA SER A 379 0.79 -0.33 -1.85
C SER A 379 0.37 1.14 -1.80
N GLN A 380 0.35 1.71 -0.60
CA GLN A 380 0.07 3.14 -0.39
C GLN A 380 1.34 3.93 -0.73
N MET A 381 1.19 4.94 -1.59
CA MET A 381 2.28 5.82 -2.03
C MET A 381 1.98 7.25 -1.60
N ASN A 382 2.98 7.96 -1.07
CA ASN A 382 2.88 9.38 -0.81
C ASN A 382 3.15 10.15 -2.10
N LEU A 383 2.13 10.82 -2.63
CA LEU A 383 2.24 11.58 -3.87
C LEU A 383 2.49 13.05 -3.55
N ASN A 384 3.65 13.57 -3.92
CA ASN A 384 3.92 15.00 -3.94
C ASN A 384 3.58 15.56 -5.33
N MET A 385 2.41 16.18 -5.47
CA MET A 385 1.90 16.65 -6.76
C MET A 385 1.53 18.13 -6.74
N THR A 386 1.75 18.80 -7.88
CA THR A 386 1.25 20.15 -8.13
C THR A 386 -0.10 20.07 -8.84
N ILE A 387 -1.13 20.71 -8.29
CA ILE A 387 -2.51 20.61 -8.78
C ILE A 387 -2.69 21.42 -10.07
N ASP A 388 -3.19 20.78 -11.13
CA ASP A 388 -3.56 21.44 -12.38
C ASP A 388 -5.03 21.85 -12.41
N ARG A 389 -5.91 20.92 -12.01
CA ARG A 389 -7.35 21.14 -11.98
C ARG A 389 -8.06 20.13 -11.08
N ILE A 390 -9.31 20.43 -10.77
CA ILE A 390 -10.17 19.60 -9.94
C ILE A 390 -11.49 19.41 -10.66
N ASP A 391 -11.77 18.16 -11.03
CA ASP A 391 -12.95 17.75 -11.79
C ASP A 391 -13.94 17.02 -10.86
N ASN A 392 -15.18 16.86 -11.31
CA ASN A 392 -16.10 15.92 -10.65
C ASN A 392 -15.73 14.49 -11.05
N THR A 393 -15.80 13.54 -10.12
CA THR A 393 -15.56 12.13 -10.44
C THR A 393 -16.71 11.61 -11.31
N ILE A 394 -16.41 11.36 -12.59
CA ILE A 394 -17.35 10.83 -13.57
C ILE A 394 -16.73 9.59 -14.22
N GLY A 395 -17.44 8.46 -14.18
CA GLY A 395 -16.99 7.23 -14.82
C GLY A 395 -18.00 6.11 -14.64
N TYR A 396 -18.03 5.19 -15.62
CA TYR A 396 -18.72 3.92 -15.51
C TYR A 396 -17.77 2.89 -14.89
N GLY A 397 -18.26 2.05 -13.98
CA GLY A 397 -17.43 1.03 -13.31
C GLY A 397 -16.50 1.59 -12.22
N ILE A 398 -16.81 2.76 -11.67
CA ILE A 398 -16.17 3.27 -10.45
C ILE A 398 -16.89 2.72 -9.22
N ASP A 399 -16.16 2.60 -8.11
CA ASP A 399 -16.76 2.26 -6.82
C ASP A 399 -17.85 3.29 -6.45
N GLU A 400 -18.95 2.80 -5.90
CA GLU A 400 -20.08 3.63 -5.45
C GLU A 400 -19.63 4.64 -4.39
N ALA A 401 -18.63 4.31 -3.56
CA ALA A 401 -18.06 5.23 -2.57
C ALA A 401 -17.38 6.47 -3.20
N LEU A 402 -16.87 6.34 -4.42
CA LEU A 402 -16.20 7.41 -5.16
C LEU A 402 -17.18 8.20 -6.05
N ARG A 403 -18.42 7.73 -6.17
CA ARG A 403 -19.44 8.33 -7.02
C ARG A 403 -19.94 9.65 -6.44
N GLY A 404 -19.96 10.68 -7.28
CA GLY A 404 -20.27 12.05 -6.83
C GLY A 404 -19.16 12.68 -5.98
N GLY A 405 -17.97 12.08 -5.97
CA GLY A 405 -16.74 12.65 -5.44
C GLY A 405 -16.08 13.67 -6.36
N LYS A 406 -14.83 14.01 -6.05
CA LYS A 406 -13.96 14.88 -6.86
C LYS A 406 -12.72 14.12 -7.36
N THR A 407 -12.20 14.52 -8.50
CA THR A 407 -10.93 14.02 -9.03
C THR A 407 -9.94 15.18 -9.10
N ILE A 408 -8.87 15.10 -8.32
CA ILE A 408 -7.76 16.05 -8.36
C ILE A 408 -6.79 15.59 -9.45
N VAL A 409 -6.46 16.45 -10.41
CA VAL A 409 -5.52 16.15 -11.50
C VAL A 409 -4.33 17.08 -11.37
N GLY A 410 -3.12 16.55 -11.57
CA GLY A 410 -1.90 17.35 -11.50
C GLY A 410 -0.66 16.57 -11.91
N ASN A 411 0.50 17.17 -11.68
CA ASN A 411 1.79 16.64 -12.12
C ASN A 411 2.70 16.38 -10.92
N ILE A 412 3.48 15.30 -10.99
CA ILE A 412 4.51 14.96 -10.02
C ILE A 412 5.85 15.30 -10.66
N GLU A 413 6.75 15.93 -9.90
CA GLU A 413 8.11 16.22 -10.37
C GLU A 413 8.85 14.91 -10.67
N GLY A 414 9.49 14.82 -11.83
CA GLY A 414 10.17 13.60 -12.29
C GLY A 414 9.27 12.57 -12.99
N VAL A 415 7.94 12.75 -13.01
CA VAL A 415 7.00 11.87 -13.73
C VAL A 415 6.50 12.58 -14.98
N PRO A 416 6.72 12.02 -16.19
CA PRO A 416 6.40 12.71 -17.45
C PRO A 416 4.89 12.81 -17.75
N HIS A 417 4.07 12.05 -17.04
CA HIS A 417 2.63 11.99 -17.26
C HIS A 417 1.84 12.53 -16.08
N PRO A 418 0.66 13.12 -16.33
CA PRO A 418 -0.21 13.59 -15.26
C PRO A 418 -0.71 12.41 -14.43
N VAL A 419 -1.00 12.70 -13.17
CA VAL A 419 -1.65 11.79 -12.24
C VAL A 419 -3.00 12.33 -11.82
N SER A 420 -3.89 11.44 -11.44
CA SER A 420 -5.20 11.81 -10.89
C SER A 420 -5.49 11.07 -9.60
N ILE A 421 -6.06 11.78 -8.63
CA ILE A 421 -6.47 11.24 -7.34
C ILE A 421 -7.98 11.39 -7.23
N ARG A 422 -8.69 10.27 -7.10
CA ARG A 422 -10.13 10.22 -6.86
C ARG A 422 -10.39 10.32 -5.36
N VAL A 423 -11.25 11.26 -5.02
CA VAL A 423 -11.62 11.63 -3.66
C VAL A 423 -13.10 11.26 -3.44
N PRO A 424 -13.44 10.54 -2.36
CA PRO A 424 -14.82 10.17 -2.07
C PRO A 424 -15.67 11.40 -1.75
N LYS A 425 -16.99 11.26 -1.90
CA LYS A 425 -17.95 12.36 -1.66
C LYS A 425 -17.85 12.97 -0.26
N SER A 426 -17.51 12.16 0.74
CA SER A 426 -17.28 12.60 2.13
C SER A 426 -16.14 13.60 2.29
N MET A 427 -15.22 13.67 1.33
CA MET A 427 -14.04 14.55 1.33
C MET A 427 -14.11 15.62 0.23
N ASN A 428 -15.31 15.91 -0.28
CA ASN A 428 -15.48 16.95 -1.31
C ASN A 428 -15.05 18.34 -0.82
N ASP A 429 -15.20 18.64 0.47
CA ASP A 429 -14.78 19.92 1.05
C ASP A 429 -13.26 20.08 1.02
N PHE A 430 -12.53 19.00 1.30
CA PHE A 430 -11.07 18.95 1.15
C PHE A 430 -10.65 19.25 -0.29
N ALA A 431 -11.20 18.51 -1.25
CA ALA A 431 -10.85 18.71 -2.65
C ALA A 431 -11.25 20.09 -3.17
N SER A 432 -12.36 20.66 -2.69
CA SER A 432 -12.83 21.99 -3.15
C SER A 432 -12.03 23.15 -2.55
N GLY A 433 -11.36 22.92 -1.41
CA GLY A 433 -10.46 23.91 -0.79
C GLY A 433 -9.13 24.06 -1.50
N LEU A 434 -8.76 23.11 -2.37
CA LEU A 434 -7.50 23.10 -3.09
C LEU A 434 -7.54 24.03 -4.31
N LYS A 435 -6.42 24.68 -4.60
CA LYS A 435 -6.28 25.62 -5.73
C LYS A 435 -5.30 25.08 -6.78
N LYS A 436 -5.52 25.49 -8.04
CA LYS A 436 -4.55 25.26 -9.11
C LYS A 436 -3.19 25.87 -8.74
N GLY A 437 -2.11 25.14 -8.98
CA GLY A 437 -0.72 25.50 -8.65
C GLY A 437 -0.31 25.13 -7.23
N GLN A 438 -1.24 24.73 -6.37
CA GLN A 438 -0.91 24.29 -5.01
C GLN A 438 -0.18 22.94 -5.04
N LYS A 439 0.91 22.84 -4.29
CA LYS A 439 1.58 21.56 -4.02
C LYS A 439 0.86 20.85 -2.88
N ILE A 440 0.58 19.56 -3.06
CA ILE A 440 0.01 18.71 -2.03
C ILE A 440 0.83 17.44 -1.88
N GLU A 441 0.96 16.99 -0.64
CA GLU A 441 1.46 15.65 -0.33
C GLU A 441 0.29 14.82 0.18
N GLN A 442 -0.11 13.81 -0.61
CA GLN A 442 -1.27 12.99 -0.28
C GLN A 442 -0.94 11.51 -0.40
N PRO A 443 -1.10 10.71 0.67
CA PRO A 443 -1.04 9.27 0.57
C PRO A 443 -2.23 8.76 -0.25
N ALA A 444 -1.95 7.96 -1.28
CA ALA A 444 -2.97 7.39 -2.17
C ALA A 444 -2.57 5.99 -2.63
N THR A 445 -3.54 5.20 -3.07
CA THR A 445 -3.31 3.85 -3.63
C THR A 445 -3.59 3.85 -5.11
N LEU A 446 -2.71 3.24 -5.91
CA LEU A 446 -2.92 3.10 -7.35
C LEU A 446 -4.13 2.19 -7.61
N SER A 447 -5.13 2.69 -8.33
CA SER A 447 -6.34 1.94 -8.66
C SER A 447 -6.38 1.50 -10.11
N SER A 448 -5.98 2.38 -11.04
CA SER A 448 -6.17 2.15 -12.48
C SER A 448 -5.21 2.99 -13.31
N PHE A 449 -5.12 2.65 -14.61
CA PHE A 449 -4.40 3.45 -15.60
C PHE A 449 -5.33 3.81 -16.75
N ASN A 450 -5.41 5.10 -17.05
CA ASN A 450 -6.16 5.61 -18.18
C ASN A 450 -5.28 5.59 -19.43
N SER A 451 -5.42 4.56 -20.26
CA SER A 451 -4.61 4.39 -21.47
C SER A 451 -4.81 5.47 -22.53
N ILE A 452 -6.01 6.08 -22.57
CA ILE A 452 -6.35 7.15 -23.52
C ILE A 452 -5.63 8.44 -23.14
N ARG A 453 -5.64 8.79 -21.86
CA ARG A 453 -5.02 10.01 -21.34
C ARG A 453 -3.57 9.83 -20.92
N LYS A 454 -3.07 8.59 -20.96
CA LYS A 454 -1.75 8.20 -20.41
C LYS A 454 -1.59 8.72 -18.98
N MET A 455 -2.55 8.41 -18.13
CA MET A 455 -2.69 9.02 -16.79
C MET A 455 -2.89 7.94 -15.74
N LEU A 456 -2.09 7.98 -14.67
CA LEU A 456 -2.27 7.10 -13.52
C LEU A 456 -3.44 7.60 -12.66
N GLU A 457 -4.26 6.67 -12.19
CA GLU A 457 -5.44 6.97 -11.39
C GLU A 457 -5.28 6.32 -10.01
N PHE A 458 -5.32 7.17 -8.99
CA PHE A 458 -5.18 6.83 -7.59
C PHE A 458 -6.48 7.07 -6.84
N VAL A 459 -6.61 6.46 -5.67
CA VAL A 459 -7.74 6.64 -4.75
C VAL A 459 -7.20 6.99 -3.36
N ILE A 460 -7.83 7.97 -2.71
CA ILE A 460 -7.60 8.25 -1.28
C ILE A 460 -8.40 7.24 -0.46
N ASN A 461 -7.73 6.56 0.47
CA ASN A 461 -8.35 5.63 1.41
C ASN A 461 -8.79 6.32 2.70
#